data_AF-F0GUI2-F1
#
_entry.id   AF-F0GUI2-F1
#
_cell.length_a   1.000
_cell.length_b   1.000
_cell.length_c   1.000
_cell.angle_alpha   90.00
_cell.angle_beta   90.00
_cell.angle_gamma   90.00
#
_symmetry.space_group_name_H-M   'P 1'
#
loop_
_entity.id
_entity.type
_entity.pdbx_description
1 polymer ?
#
loop_
_entity_poly.entity_id
_entity_poly.type
_entity_poly.pdbx_seq_one_letter_code
_entity_poly.pdbx_strand_id
1 'polypeptide(L)'
;MLNKKLDLYLKENYYPFHMPGSKRTNMLRNDLPYERDLTEIDGFDNLNDPKDIFVSMENWLSKIYDVKKTIISTNGSTSGLLSVIRALTYDNQNILIERSSHKAVYNACELNKLDVSYIDIITNEISAIVDINYDDFEKKYLVKIFHA
;
A
#
# COMPACT_ATOMS: atom_id res chain seq x y z
N MET A 1 -6.52 7.88 17.83
CA MET A 1 -7.38 6.78 18.33
C MET A 1 -6.53 5.58 18.77
N LEU A 2 -5.73 4.99 17.88
CA LEU A 2 -4.85 3.86 18.20
C LEU A 2 -3.84 4.12 19.32
N ASN A 3 -3.08 5.22 19.27
CA ASN A 3 -2.14 5.56 20.34
C ASN A 3 -2.79 5.60 21.72
N LYS A 4 -4.01 6.14 21.83
CA LYS A 4 -4.75 6.17 23.10
C LYS A 4 -5.12 4.76 23.58
N LYS A 5 -5.52 3.86 22.68
CA LYS A 5 -5.83 2.45 23.01
C LYS A 5 -4.56 1.73 23.49
N LEU A 6 -3.43 1.93 22.81
CA LEU A 6 -2.13 1.42 23.21
C LEU A 6 -1.72 1.95 24.60
N ASP A 7 -1.80 3.26 24.82
CA ASP A 7 -1.41 3.90 26.09
C ASP A 7 -2.25 3.44 27.28
N LEU A 8 -3.54 3.15 27.06
CA LEU A 8 -4.40 2.58 28.09
C LEU A 8 -4.00 1.13 28.40
N TYR A 9 -3.79 0.31 27.37
CA TYR A 9 -3.39 -1.08 27.53
C TYR A 9 -2.05 -1.24 28.27
N LEU A 10 -1.07 -0.36 28.02
CA LEU A 10 0.22 -0.38 28.72
C LEU A 10 0.11 -0.07 30.23
N LYS A 11 -0.93 0.64 30.66
CA LYS A 11 -1.17 0.92 32.10
C LYS A 11 -1.67 -0.29 32.88
N GLU A 12 -2.30 -1.25 32.21
CA GLU A 12 -2.84 -2.47 32.82
C GLU A 12 -1.76 -3.49 33.19
N ASN A 13 -0.49 -3.24 32.81
CA ASN A 13 0.69 -4.01 33.19
C ASN A 13 0.60 -5.54 32.89
N TYR A 14 0.03 -5.89 31.74
CA TYR A 14 -0.02 -7.28 31.27
C TYR A 14 1.38 -7.83 30.96
N TYR A 15 1.67 -9.03 31.46
CA TYR A 15 2.86 -9.79 31.04
C TYR A 15 2.66 -10.38 29.63
N PRO A 16 3.50 -10.03 28.64
CA PRO A 16 3.29 -10.43 27.26
C PRO A 16 3.76 -11.88 27.00
N PHE A 17 2.91 -12.87 27.29
CA PHE A 17 3.17 -14.26 26.90
C PHE A 17 2.92 -14.55 25.40
N HIS A 18 2.63 -13.52 24.60
CA HIS A 18 2.44 -13.57 23.14
C HIS A 18 3.62 -12.96 22.37
N MET A 19 3.57 -12.93 21.04
CA MET A 19 4.57 -12.27 20.17
C MET A 19 4.48 -10.74 20.27
N PRO A 20 5.56 -9.96 20.06
CA PRO A 20 6.91 -10.35 19.62
C PRO A 20 7.82 -10.91 20.72
N GLY A 21 8.92 -11.56 20.32
CA GLY A 21 9.88 -12.20 21.24
C GLY A 21 10.67 -11.24 22.13
N SER A 22 10.70 -9.95 21.83
CA SER A 22 11.30 -8.90 22.68
C SER A 22 10.57 -8.73 24.01
N LYS A 23 9.32 -9.23 24.12
CA LYS A 23 8.48 -9.16 25.32
C LYS A 23 8.34 -7.75 25.89
N ARG A 24 8.37 -6.74 25.01
CA ARG A 24 8.32 -5.31 25.36
C ARG A 24 9.49 -4.87 26.25
N THR A 25 10.59 -5.62 26.25
CA THR A 25 11.78 -5.31 27.03
C THR A 25 12.83 -4.63 26.16
N ASN A 26 13.62 -3.76 26.77
CA ASN A 26 14.76 -3.10 26.15
C ASN A 26 16.08 -3.86 26.37
N MET A 27 16.04 -5.11 26.85
CA MET A 27 17.23 -5.87 27.24
C MET A 27 18.21 -6.09 26.08
N LEU A 28 17.69 -6.25 24.86
CA LEU A 28 18.51 -6.45 23.66
C LEU A 28 18.94 -5.13 23.01
N ARG A 29 18.06 -4.13 23.04
CA ARG A 29 18.26 -2.79 22.48
C ARG A 29 17.37 -1.79 23.22
N ASN A 30 17.91 -0.65 23.62
CA ASN A 30 17.18 0.37 24.37
C ASN A 30 16.81 1.62 23.58
N ASP A 31 17.18 1.66 22.32
CA ASP A 31 16.89 2.74 21.38
C ASP A 31 15.61 2.52 20.56
N LEU A 32 14.96 1.36 20.73
CA LEU A 32 13.73 1.00 20.03
C LEU A 32 12.50 1.07 20.97
N PRO A 33 11.34 1.54 20.47
CA PRO A 33 10.13 1.69 21.27
C PRO A 33 9.36 0.36 21.44
N TYR A 34 10.01 -0.67 21.99
CA TYR A 34 9.44 -2.02 22.11
C TYR A 34 8.16 -2.10 22.96
N GLU A 35 7.88 -1.11 23.80
CA GLU A 35 6.66 -1.06 24.62
C GLU A 35 5.39 -1.14 23.77
N ARG A 36 5.38 -0.49 22.60
CA ARG A 36 4.24 -0.48 21.67
C ARG A 36 4.36 -1.49 20.54
N ASP A 37 5.39 -2.32 20.55
CA ASP A 37 5.61 -3.38 19.56
C ASP A 37 4.71 -4.57 19.89
N LEU A 38 3.55 -4.61 19.24
CA LEU A 38 2.47 -5.56 19.47
C LEU A 38 2.11 -6.26 18.17
N THR A 39 1.64 -7.49 18.32
CA THR A 39 0.94 -8.22 17.26
C THR A 39 -0.57 -8.12 17.47
N GLU A 40 -1.32 -8.91 16.73
CA GLU A 40 -2.75 -9.10 16.93
C GLU A 40 -2.98 -9.86 18.24
N ILE A 41 -3.25 -9.10 19.31
CA ILE A 41 -3.54 -9.62 20.64
C ILE A 41 -5.02 -9.43 20.99
N ASP A 42 -5.49 -10.15 22.00
CA ASP A 42 -6.86 -9.98 22.49
C ASP A 42 -7.15 -8.52 22.88
N GLY A 43 -8.34 -8.04 22.53
CA GLY A 43 -8.74 -6.65 22.65
C GLY A 43 -8.13 -5.69 21.62
N PHE A 44 -7.24 -6.14 20.73
CA PHE A 44 -6.69 -5.35 19.61
C PHE A 44 -7.17 -5.89 18.24
N ASP A 45 -7.11 -5.01 17.25
CA ASP A 45 -7.57 -5.29 15.89
C ASP A 45 -6.46 -5.94 15.05
N ASN A 46 -6.84 -6.63 13.97
CA ASN A 46 -5.93 -7.24 13.02
C ASN A 46 -5.81 -6.36 11.77
N LEU A 47 -4.62 -5.86 11.45
CA LEU A 47 -4.44 -5.00 10.29
C LEU A 47 -4.64 -5.75 8.95
N ASN A 48 -4.41 -7.07 8.91
CA ASN A 48 -4.60 -7.88 7.70
C ASN A 48 -6.07 -8.17 7.40
N ASP A 49 -6.94 -8.16 8.42
CA ASP A 49 -8.39 -8.31 8.31
C ASP A 49 -9.08 -7.36 9.30
N PRO A 50 -9.08 -6.04 9.02
CA PRO A 50 -9.58 -5.01 9.93
C PRO A 50 -11.06 -5.22 10.29
N LYS A 51 -11.38 -5.18 11.59
CA LYS A 51 -12.77 -5.30 12.08
C LYS A 51 -13.17 -4.25 13.11
N ASP A 52 -12.25 -3.46 13.64
CA ASP A 52 -12.50 -2.51 14.72
C ASP A 52 -11.81 -1.15 14.47
N ILE A 53 -10.70 -0.88 15.16
CA ILE A 53 -10.07 0.44 15.19
C ILE A 53 -9.49 0.81 13.82
N PHE A 54 -9.00 -0.17 13.05
CA PHE A 54 -8.43 0.08 11.73
C PHE A 54 -9.53 0.39 10.71
N VAL A 55 -10.70 -0.26 10.77
CA VAL A 55 -11.87 0.09 9.95
C VAL A 55 -12.29 1.54 10.19
N SER A 56 -12.33 1.94 11.46
CA SER A 56 -12.66 3.31 11.83
C SER A 56 -11.61 4.32 11.33
N MET A 57 -10.33 3.96 11.37
CA MET A 57 -9.23 4.77 10.83
C MET A 57 -9.32 4.89 9.30
N GLU A 58 -9.55 3.78 8.58
CA GLU A 58 -9.73 3.77 7.13
C GLU A 58 -10.95 4.62 6.71
N ASN A 59 -12.09 4.48 7.40
CA ASN A 59 -13.26 5.32 7.13
C ASN A 59 -13.00 6.80 7.37
N TRP A 60 -12.16 7.15 8.36
CA TRP A 60 -11.76 8.52 8.61
C TRP A 60 -10.82 9.05 7.52
N LEU A 61 -9.84 8.24 7.09
CA LEU A 61 -8.95 8.58 5.98
C LEU A 61 -9.73 8.78 4.67
N SER A 62 -10.73 7.95 4.39
CA SER A 62 -11.62 8.11 3.23
C SER A 62 -12.28 9.48 3.16
N LYS A 63 -12.67 10.04 4.33
CA LYS A 63 -13.26 11.39 4.40
C LYS A 63 -12.22 12.49 4.20
N ILE A 64 -11.00 12.31 4.72
CA ILE A 64 -9.92 13.30 4.57
C ILE A 64 -9.49 13.42 3.12
N TYR A 65 -9.30 12.28 2.45
CA TYR A 65 -8.81 12.23 1.08
C TYR A 65 -9.92 12.33 0.03
N ASP A 66 -11.18 12.44 0.45
CA ASP A 66 -12.36 12.46 -0.41
C ASP A 66 -12.40 11.28 -1.41
N VAL A 67 -12.24 10.07 -0.88
CA VAL A 67 -12.23 8.82 -1.65
C VAL A 67 -13.26 7.82 -1.12
N LYS A 68 -13.72 6.91 -1.98
CA LYS A 68 -14.73 5.90 -1.62
C LYS A 68 -14.28 4.93 -0.53
N LYS A 69 -13.00 4.52 -0.54
CA LYS A 69 -12.42 3.57 0.40
C LYS A 69 -10.92 3.81 0.53
N THR A 70 -10.36 3.57 1.71
CA THR A 70 -8.92 3.52 1.93
C THR A 70 -8.54 2.19 2.55
N ILE A 71 -7.29 1.78 2.33
CA ILE A 71 -6.69 0.61 2.94
C ILE A 71 -5.34 1.05 3.49
N ILE A 72 -5.05 0.74 4.75
CA ILE A 72 -3.76 1.09 5.37
C ILE A 72 -2.69 0.09 4.93
N SER A 73 -1.52 0.59 4.50
CA SER A 73 -0.34 -0.22 4.16
C SER A 73 0.86 0.22 4.99
N THR A 74 1.58 -0.74 5.55
CA THR A 74 2.83 -0.52 6.32
C THR A 74 4.09 -0.74 5.48
N ASN A 75 3.96 -1.20 4.22
CA ASN A 75 5.08 -1.53 3.34
C ASN A 75 5.22 -0.55 2.16
N GLY A 76 4.81 0.70 2.39
CA GLY A 76 4.92 1.82 1.45
C GLY A 76 4.13 1.66 0.14
N SER A 77 4.33 2.62 -0.76
CA SER A 77 3.60 2.68 -2.05
C SER A 77 3.95 1.54 -3.00
N THR A 78 5.16 0.96 -2.91
CA THR A 78 5.54 -0.22 -3.71
C THR A 78 4.59 -1.38 -3.47
N SER A 79 4.32 -1.72 -2.20
CA SER A 79 3.35 -2.76 -1.86
C SER A 79 1.94 -2.39 -2.30
N GLY A 80 1.57 -1.12 -2.20
CA GLY A 80 0.28 -0.63 -2.70
C GLY A 80 0.09 -0.85 -4.20
N LEU A 81 1.08 -0.49 -5.02
CA LEU A 81 1.05 -0.68 -6.47
C LEU A 81 0.97 -2.16 -6.85
N LEU A 82 1.78 -3.01 -6.23
CA LEU A 82 1.74 -4.46 -6.43
C LEU A 82 0.34 -5.03 -6.11
N SER A 83 -0.22 -4.65 -4.97
CA SER A 83 -1.53 -5.11 -4.53
C SER A 83 -2.66 -4.63 -5.44
N VAL A 84 -2.65 -3.35 -5.84
CA VAL A 84 -3.70 -2.77 -6.70
C VAL A 84 -3.68 -3.41 -8.09
N ILE A 85 -2.49 -3.53 -8.70
CA ILE A 85 -2.36 -4.16 -10.03
C ILE A 85 -2.78 -5.62 -9.95
N ARG A 86 -2.33 -6.38 -8.95
CA ARG A 86 -2.77 -7.77 -8.74
C ARG A 86 -4.28 -7.89 -8.51
N ALA A 87 -4.90 -6.96 -7.80
CA ALA A 87 -6.33 -7.02 -7.50
C ALA A 87 -7.21 -6.70 -8.72
N LEU A 88 -6.71 -5.83 -9.61
CA LEU A 88 -7.43 -5.38 -10.80
C LEU A 88 -7.13 -6.21 -12.05
N THR A 89 -6.08 -7.02 -12.04
CA THR A 89 -5.66 -7.80 -13.20
C THR A 89 -5.55 -9.28 -12.87
N TYR A 90 -5.85 -10.13 -13.86
CA TYR A 90 -5.63 -11.57 -13.83
C TYR A 90 -4.78 -12.00 -15.04
N ASP A 91 -4.14 -13.17 -14.95
CA ASP A 91 -3.19 -13.70 -15.94
C ASP A 91 -3.63 -13.45 -17.40
N ASN A 92 -2.71 -12.94 -18.23
CA ASN A 92 -2.88 -12.64 -19.66
C ASN A 92 -3.83 -11.48 -20.01
N GLN A 93 -4.05 -10.55 -19.09
CA GLN A 93 -4.72 -9.29 -19.40
C GLN A 93 -3.74 -8.22 -19.88
N ASN A 94 -4.25 -7.36 -20.76
CA ASN A 94 -3.54 -6.20 -21.28
C ASN A 94 -3.67 -5.02 -20.33
N ILE A 95 -2.56 -4.40 -19.95
CA ILE A 95 -2.50 -3.19 -19.13
C ILE A 95 -1.83 -2.05 -19.89
N LEU A 96 -2.39 -0.84 -19.75
CA LEU A 96 -1.79 0.40 -20.24
C LEU A 96 -1.10 1.12 -19.09
N ILE A 97 0.21 1.34 -19.19
CA ILE A 97 0.99 2.07 -18.19
C ILE A 97 1.79 3.21 -18.82
N GLU A 98 2.14 4.23 -18.04
CA GLU A 98 3.07 5.27 -18.47
C GLU A 98 4.50 4.72 -18.59
N ARG A 99 5.25 5.11 -19.63
CA ARG A 99 6.63 4.64 -19.83
C ARG A 99 7.56 4.98 -18.65
N SER A 100 7.36 6.10 -17.96
CA SER A 100 8.11 6.49 -16.75
C SER A 100 7.51 5.99 -15.44
N SER A 101 6.57 5.03 -15.48
CA SER A 101 6.02 4.42 -14.27
C SER A 101 7.12 3.93 -13.31
N HIS A 102 6.88 4.05 -12.01
CA HIS A 102 7.82 3.56 -11.00
C HIS A 102 8.11 2.06 -11.20
N LYS A 103 9.35 1.61 -10.93
CA LYS A 103 9.77 0.20 -11.10
C LYS A 103 8.83 -0.83 -10.45
N ALA A 104 8.11 -0.44 -9.40
CA ALA A 104 7.10 -1.30 -8.76
C ALA A 104 5.95 -1.70 -9.71
N VAL A 105 5.56 -0.82 -10.64
CA VAL A 105 4.54 -1.11 -11.67
C VAL A 105 5.07 -2.18 -12.63
N TYR A 106 6.30 -2.03 -13.11
CA TYR A 106 6.96 -3.03 -13.95
C TYR A 106 7.08 -4.39 -13.25
N ASN A 107 7.53 -4.40 -11.99
CA ASN A 107 7.58 -5.63 -11.19
C ASN A 107 6.19 -6.26 -11.03
N ALA A 108 5.13 -5.46 -10.85
CA ALA A 108 3.76 -5.97 -10.78
C ALA A 108 3.35 -6.62 -12.10
N CYS A 109 3.66 -5.99 -13.24
CA CYS A 109 3.34 -6.53 -14.56
C CYS A 109 4.06 -7.86 -14.80
N GLU A 110 5.35 -7.95 -14.45
CA GLU A 110 6.13 -9.17 -14.58
C GLU A 110 5.58 -10.31 -13.70
N LEU A 111 5.33 -10.04 -12.42
CA LEU A 111 4.78 -11.03 -11.48
C LEU A 111 3.40 -11.57 -11.90
N ASN A 112 2.62 -10.76 -12.60
CA ASN A 112 1.29 -11.10 -13.09
C ASN A 112 1.25 -11.56 -14.56
N LYS A 113 2.41 -11.65 -15.22
CA LYS A 113 2.52 -12.01 -16.65
C LYS A 113 1.57 -11.18 -17.53
N LEU A 114 1.50 -9.88 -17.27
CA LEU A 114 0.64 -8.96 -18.02
C LEU A 114 1.27 -8.62 -19.36
N ASP A 115 0.43 -8.43 -20.37
CA ASP A 115 0.85 -7.81 -21.63
C ASP A 115 0.75 -6.28 -21.46
N VAL A 116 1.85 -5.59 -21.74
CA VAL A 116 2.02 -4.19 -21.34
C VAL A 116 2.10 -3.31 -22.57
N SER A 117 1.12 -2.42 -22.71
CA SER A 117 1.24 -1.26 -23.60
C SER A 117 1.71 -0.05 -22.82
N TYR A 118 2.52 0.77 -23.49
CA TYR A 118 3.13 1.96 -22.89
C TYR A 118 2.48 3.22 -23.43
N ILE A 119 2.25 4.22 -22.59
CA ILE A 119 2.01 5.60 -23.00
C ILE A 119 3.38 6.28 -23.06
N ASP A 120 3.71 6.90 -24.19
CA ASP A 120 4.93 7.66 -24.34
C ASP A 120 4.94 8.93 -23.48
N ILE A 121 6.12 9.51 -23.33
CA ILE A 121 6.38 10.66 -22.45
C ILE A 121 6.90 11.82 -23.27
N ILE A 122 6.67 13.03 -22.79
CA ILE A 122 7.23 14.26 -23.33
C ILE A 122 8.42 14.65 -22.45
N THR A 123 9.59 14.81 -23.06
CA THR A 123 10.79 15.26 -22.39
C THR A 123 11.20 16.64 -22.88
N ASN A 124 11.81 17.45 -22.00
CA ASN A 124 12.47 18.69 -22.42
C ASN A 124 13.87 18.42 -22.98
N GLU A 125 14.61 19.50 -23.30
CA GLU A 125 15.93 19.42 -23.93
C GLU A 125 17.00 18.75 -23.07
N ILE A 126 16.80 18.68 -21.75
CA ILE A 126 17.69 17.96 -20.83
C ILE A 126 17.21 16.53 -20.53
N SER A 127 16.25 16.02 -21.32
CA SER A 127 15.65 14.69 -21.15
C SER A 127 14.89 14.49 -19.84
N ALA A 128 14.51 15.57 -19.14
CA ALA A 128 13.62 15.47 -17.99
C ALA A 128 12.19 15.25 -18.45
N ILE A 129 11.48 14.34 -17.79
CA ILE A 129 10.06 14.05 -18.06
C ILE A 129 9.24 15.27 -17.63
N VAL A 130 8.46 15.81 -18.55
CA VAL A 130 7.62 16.99 -18.32
C VAL A 130 6.15 16.60 -18.25
N ASP A 131 5.73 15.67 -19.11
CA ASP A 131 4.32 15.26 -19.20
C ASP A 131 4.20 13.88 -19.88
N ILE A 132 2.99 13.33 -19.89
CA ILE A 132 2.60 12.20 -20.73
C ILE A 132 2.31 12.68 -22.17
N ASN A 133 2.48 11.80 -23.15
CA ASN A 133 2.02 12.05 -24.51
C ASN A 133 0.51 11.76 -24.61
N TYR A 134 -0.30 12.82 -24.49
CA TYR A 134 -1.76 12.72 -24.50
C TYR A 134 -2.33 12.17 -25.82
N ASP A 135 -1.76 12.55 -26.97
CA ASP A 135 -2.19 12.04 -28.28
C ASP A 135 -1.94 10.53 -28.41
N ASP A 136 -0.81 10.05 -27.87
CA ASP A 136 -0.49 8.62 -27.82
C ASP A 136 -1.44 7.88 -26.85
N PHE A 137 -1.73 8.49 -25.70
CA PHE A 137 -2.72 7.97 -24.76
C PHE A 137 -4.10 7.82 -25.40
N GLU A 138 -4.64 8.86 -26.03
CA GLU A 138 -5.97 8.80 -26.67
C GLU A 138 -6.04 7.74 -27.75
N LYS A 139 -5.01 7.65 -28.61
CA LYS A 139 -4.94 6.61 -29.65
C LYS A 139 -4.98 5.23 -29.05
N LYS A 140 -4.18 4.94 -28.03
CA LYS A 140 -4.13 3.62 -27.39
C LYS A 140 -5.42 3.31 -26.64
N TYR A 141 -5.98 4.30 -25.93
CA TYR A 141 -7.23 4.16 -25.19
C TYR A 141 -8.43 3.82 -26.11
N LEU A 142 -8.54 4.48 -27.27
CA LEU A 142 -9.66 4.28 -28.20
C LEU A 142 -9.69 2.88 -28.85
N VAL A 143 -8.54 2.21 -28.97
CA VAL A 143 -8.45 0.86 -29.55
C VAL A 143 -8.95 -0.22 -28.56
N LYS A 144 -9.18 0.12 -27.28
CA LYS A 144 -9.78 -0.75 -26.24
C LYS A 144 -9.18 -2.17 -26.14
N ILE A 145 -7.87 -2.30 -26.30
CA ILE A 145 -7.19 -3.60 -26.14
C ILE A 145 -7.02 -3.97 -24.64
N PHE A 146 -7.26 -3.02 -23.74
CA PHE A 146 -7.09 -3.17 -22.29
C PHE A 146 -8.38 -3.68 -21.63
N HIS A 147 -8.58 -5.00 -21.63
CA HIS A 147 -9.62 -5.64 -20.83
C HIS A 147 -9.01 -6.17 -19.52
N ALA A 148 -9.21 -5.42 -18.44
CA ALA A 148 -9.08 -5.87 -17.06
C ALA A 148 -10.42 -6.45 -16.58
#